data_AF-A0A3B8NC33-F1
#
_entry.id   AF-A0A3B8NC33-F1
#
_cell.length_a   1.000
_cell.length_b   1.000
_cell.length_c   1.000
_cell.angle_alpha   90.00
_cell.angle_beta   90.00
_cell.angle_gamma   90.00
#
_symmetry.space_group_name_H-M   'P 1'
#
loop_
_entity.id
_entity.type
_entity.pdbx_description
1 polymer ?
#
loop_
_entity_poly.entity_id
_entity_poly.type
_entity_poly.pdbx_seq_one_letter_code
_entity_poly.pdbx_strand_id
1 'polypeptide(L)'
;MKTSTRQSNQYNKSNNGPGKGPALKNPREKESGIAIVTVLSVLMLMTLLIWGFFSAAEKELDSSNYYGSSLRTRQLTDVVTNMVMAQIRKATAEQTQEGKRYTWASQPGAITTFSNRGTDYDTLAAKKYKLYSSARMEEQSEYNLVDDVVEDWAERPAHYVDLNSPLYSERENELYFPIVDPRARRSSNNTNRDNVEGFNYTQTTSTGTQIPGIELPGSDPKLQRLPMPTQWLYILEDGTMGYLDKEN
;
A
#
# COMPACT_ATOMS: atom_id res chain seq x y z
N MET A 1 60.32 -81.07 -22.88
CA MET A 1 61.61 -81.64 -23.32
C MET A 1 62.59 -80.49 -23.55
N LYS A 2 63.69 -80.47 -22.78
CA LYS A 2 65.00 -79.80 -23.04
C LYS A 2 65.04 -78.26 -23.21
N THR A 3 65.66 -77.56 -22.24
CA THR A 3 67.01 -76.92 -22.27
C THR A 3 67.00 -75.47 -22.77
N SER A 4 67.35 -74.50 -21.91
CA SER A 4 68.68 -73.89 -21.79
C SER A 4 68.99 -72.86 -22.89
N THR A 5 69.54 -71.70 -22.52
CA THR A 5 70.92 -71.27 -22.88
C THR A 5 71.10 -69.74 -22.97
N ARG A 6 72.00 -69.25 -22.09
CA ARG A 6 73.04 -68.19 -22.22
C ARG A 6 72.67 -66.78 -22.73
N GLN A 7 72.99 -65.71 -21.99
CA GLN A 7 74.31 -65.10 -21.71
C GLN A 7 75.08 -64.58 -22.94
N SER A 8 75.32 -63.26 -22.95
CA SER A 8 76.60 -62.60 -23.30
C SER A 8 76.42 -61.09 -23.07
N ASN A 9 76.83 -60.51 -21.94
CA ASN A 9 78.14 -59.88 -21.70
C ASN A 9 78.82 -59.33 -22.96
N GLN A 10 79.00 -58.01 -23.03
CA GLN A 10 80.30 -57.42 -23.36
C GLN A 10 80.52 -56.08 -22.65
N TYR A 11 81.65 -56.07 -21.93
CA TYR A 11 82.36 -54.99 -21.30
C TYR A 11 83.19 -54.20 -22.33
N ASN A 12 83.35 -52.89 -22.15
CA ASN A 12 84.65 -52.20 -22.32
C ASN A 12 84.56 -50.76 -21.77
N LYS A 13 85.25 -50.47 -20.64
CA LYS A 13 86.55 -49.75 -20.54
C LYS A 13 86.46 -48.29 -21.07
N SER A 14 86.42 -47.30 -20.18
CA SER A 14 87.53 -46.71 -19.38
C SER A 14 88.28 -45.63 -20.15
N ASN A 15 88.26 -44.39 -19.62
CA ASN A 15 89.43 -43.52 -19.54
C ASN A 15 89.21 -42.36 -18.54
N ASN A 16 90.14 -42.27 -17.58
CA ASN A 16 90.39 -41.16 -16.62
C ASN A 16 90.97 -39.94 -17.38
N GLY A 17 90.93 -38.66 -16.98
CA GLY A 17 90.55 -37.87 -15.77
C GLY A 17 90.75 -36.37 -16.15
N PRO A 18 91.17 -35.41 -15.29
CA PRO A 18 90.91 -35.18 -13.86
C PRO A 18 90.37 -33.74 -13.59
N GLY A 19 89.67 -33.47 -12.47
CA GLY A 19 89.45 -32.08 -12.05
C GLY A 19 88.29 -31.79 -11.07
N LYS A 20 88.63 -31.80 -9.76
CA LYS A 20 88.15 -30.92 -8.66
C LYS A 20 86.65 -30.59 -8.50
N GLY A 21 86.11 -30.91 -7.31
CA GLY A 21 85.17 -30.04 -6.59
C GLY A 21 83.88 -30.70 -6.09
N PRO A 22 83.35 -30.30 -4.92
CA PRO A 22 82.53 -31.14 -4.05
C PRO A 22 81.07 -31.26 -4.48
N ALA A 23 80.46 -32.40 -4.12
CA ALA A 23 79.01 -32.55 -4.09
C ALA A 23 78.38 -31.50 -3.17
N LEU A 24 77.25 -30.91 -3.59
CA LEU A 24 76.09 -30.56 -2.75
C LEU A 24 75.09 -29.70 -3.56
N LYS A 25 73.92 -30.26 -3.89
CA LYS A 25 72.60 -29.64 -3.62
C LYS A 25 71.47 -30.58 -4.05
N ASN A 26 70.70 -31.08 -3.09
CA ASN A 26 69.35 -31.56 -3.35
C ASN A 26 68.40 -30.35 -3.37
N PRO A 27 67.70 -30.04 -4.48
CA PRO A 27 66.56 -29.15 -4.43
C PRO A 27 65.29 -29.99 -4.33
N ARG A 28 64.88 -30.35 -3.11
CA ARG A 28 63.50 -30.75 -2.85
C ARG A 28 62.75 -29.52 -2.37
N GLU A 29 62.30 -28.68 -3.30
CA GLU A 29 61.41 -27.55 -3.00
C GLU A 29 60.85 -26.93 -4.30
N LYS A 30 60.12 -27.70 -5.12
CA LYS A 30 59.37 -27.17 -6.28
C LYS A 30 58.03 -27.85 -6.57
N GLU A 31 57.48 -28.66 -5.67
CA GLU A 31 56.15 -29.28 -5.85
C GLU A 31 55.02 -28.54 -5.12
N SER A 32 55.34 -27.59 -4.23
CA SER A 32 54.35 -26.88 -3.40
C SER A 32 53.67 -25.67 -4.08
N GLY A 33 54.22 -25.12 -5.16
CA GLY A 33 53.64 -23.95 -5.85
C GLY A 33 52.42 -24.27 -6.72
N ILE A 34 52.46 -25.39 -7.47
CA ILE A 34 51.34 -25.82 -8.33
C ILE A 34 50.13 -26.26 -7.49
N ALA A 35 50.37 -26.96 -6.38
CA ALA A 35 49.31 -27.40 -5.48
C ALA A 35 48.51 -26.20 -4.95
N ILE A 36 49.18 -25.12 -4.55
CA ILE A 36 48.52 -23.90 -4.05
C ILE A 36 47.65 -23.25 -5.12
N VAL A 37 48.14 -23.12 -6.36
CA VAL A 37 47.36 -22.53 -7.47
C VAL A 37 46.12 -23.37 -7.77
N THR A 38 46.25 -24.70 -7.85
CA THR A 38 45.11 -25.59 -8.12
C THR A 38 44.06 -25.54 -7.00
N VAL A 39 44.48 -25.51 -5.74
CA VAL A 39 43.56 -25.41 -4.59
C VAL A 39 42.86 -24.04 -4.57
N LEU A 40 43.59 -22.95 -4.84
CA LEU A 40 43.02 -21.60 -4.90
C LEU A 40 41.95 -21.49 -6.01
N SER A 41 42.21 -22.08 -7.18
CA SER A 41 41.24 -22.10 -8.28
C SER A 41 39.97 -22.88 -7.92
N VAL A 42 40.11 -24.03 -7.25
CA VAL A 42 38.96 -24.82 -6.77
C VAL A 42 38.18 -24.06 -5.70
N LEU A 43 38.86 -23.41 -4.75
CA LEU A 43 38.22 -22.59 -3.72
C LEU A 43 37.49 -21.38 -4.32
N MET A 44 38.09 -20.68 -5.29
CA MET A 44 37.40 -19.58 -5.99
C MET A 44 36.13 -20.07 -6.69
N LEU A 45 36.19 -21.21 -7.38
CA LEU A 45 35.03 -21.76 -8.08
C LEU A 45 33.92 -22.15 -7.10
N MET A 46 34.28 -22.76 -5.96
CA MET A 46 33.32 -23.07 -4.89
C MET A 46 32.65 -21.81 -4.34
N THR A 47 33.42 -20.75 -4.06
CA THR A 47 32.85 -19.48 -3.55
C THR A 47 31.89 -18.84 -4.54
N LEU A 48 32.22 -18.83 -5.85
CA LEU A 48 31.33 -18.30 -6.88
C LEU A 48 30.03 -19.10 -7.00
N LEU A 49 30.11 -20.43 -6.88
CA LEU A 49 28.93 -21.29 -6.92
C LEU A 49 28.03 -21.06 -5.70
N ILE A 50 28.62 -20.99 -4.51
CA ILE A 50 27.91 -20.70 -3.26
C ILE A 50 27.24 -19.32 -3.35
N TRP A 51 27.97 -18.30 -3.82
CA TRP A 51 27.41 -16.96 -4.01
C TRP A 51 26.27 -16.94 -5.02
N GLY A 52 26.40 -17.66 -6.14
CA GLY A 52 25.34 -17.81 -7.13
C GLY A 52 24.09 -18.48 -6.56
N PHE A 53 24.27 -19.53 -5.75
CA PHE A 53 23.16 -20.23 -5.09
C PHE A 53 22.45 -19.34 -4.06
N PHE A 54 23.19 -18.64 -3.19
CA PHE A 54 22.61 -17.71 -2.23
C PHE A 54 21.90 -16.54 -2.93
N SER A 55 22.49 -15.96 -3.98
CA SER A 55 21.84 -14.89 -4.75
C SER A 55 20.55 -15.36 -5.43
N ALA A 56 20.52 -16.60 -5.94
CA ALA A 56 19.32 -17.18 -6.52
C ALA A 56 18.24 -17.42 -5.45
N ALA A 57 18.61 -17.97 -4.30
CA ALA A 57 17.69 -18.22 -3.20
C ALA A 57 17.11 -16.92 -2.61
N GLU A 58 17.93 -15.87 -2.45
CA GLU A 58 17.47 -14.54 -2.03
C GLU A 58 16.46 -13.96 -3.03
N LYS A 59 16.77 -14.02 -4.33
CA LYS A 59 15.87 -13.54 -5.39
C LYS A 59 14.56 -14.33 -5.44
N GLU A 60 14.60 -15.64 -5.22
CA GLU A 60 13.41 -16.49 -5.18
C GLU A 60 12.52 -16.18 -3.96
N LEU A 61 13.15 -15.93 -2.80
CA LEU A 61 12.45 -15.49 -1.59
C LEU A 61 11.81 -14.11 -1.79
N ASP A 62 12.56 -13.15 -2.33
CA ASP A 62 12.04 -11.82 -2.64
C ASP A 62 10.88 -11.91 -3.64
N SER A 63 11.04 -12.66 -4.73
CA SER A 63 9.98 -12.89 -5.71
C SER A 63 8.74 -13.52 -5.08
N SER A 64 8.92 -14.47 -4.16
CA SER A 64 7.81 -15.12 -3.44
C SER A 64 7.09 -14.15 -2.51
N ASN A 65 7.84 -13.30 -1.81
CA ASN A 65 7.29 -12.23 -0.97
C ASN A 65 6.52 -11.20 -1.80
N TYR A 66 7.06 -10.77 -2.94
CA TYR A 66 6.37 -9.86 -3.87
C TYR A 66 5.09 -10.48 -4.41
N TYR A 67 5.13 -11.76 -4.81
CA TYR A 67 3.95 -12.47 -5.29
C TYR A 67 2.89 -12.60 -4.19
N GLY A 68 3.30 -12.97 -2.97
CA GLY A 68 2.42 -13.04 -1.80
C GLY A 68 1.80 -11.67 -1.46
N SER A 69 2.58 -10.59 -1.50
CA SER A 69 2.08 -9.24 -1.28
C SER A 69 1.08 -8.82 -2.35
N SER A 70 1.34 -9.13 -3.63
CA SER A 70 0.43 -8.80 -4.73
C SER A 70 -0.92 -9.52 -4.60
N LEU A 71 -0.91 -10.80 -4.19
CA LEU A 71 -2.14 -11.55 -3.92
C LEU A 71 -2.93 -10.93 -2.76
N ARG A 72 -2.26 -10.56 -1.66
CA ARG A 72 -2.89 -9.88 -0.53
C ARG A 72 -3.52 -8.55 -0.93
N THR A 73 -2.83 -7.74 -1.74
CA THR A 73 -3.38 -6.47 -2.25
C THR A 73 -4.62 -6.68 -3.12
N ARG A 74 -4.64 -7.73 -3.94
CA ARG A 74 -5.84 -8.06 -4.75
C ARG A 74 -7.01 -8.46 -3.87
N GLN A 75 -6.79 -9.35 -2.89
CA GLN A 75 -7.82 -9.74 -1.93
C GLN A 75 -8.37 -8.53 -1.16
N LEU A 76 -7.49 -7.63 -0.72
CA LEU A 76 -7.86 -6.38 -0.06
C LEU A 76 -8.73 -5.50 -0.96
N THR A 77 -8.37 -5.38 -2.23
CA THR A 77 -9.15 -4.60 -3.23
C THR A 77 -10.55 -5.19 -3.44
N ASP A 78 -10.66 -6.52 -3.49
CA ASP A 78 -11.94 -7.22 -3.62
C ASP A 78 -12.82 -6.99 -2.39
N VAL A 79 -12.25 -7.00 -1.18
CA VAL A 79 -12.99 -6.71 0.06
C VAL A 79 -13.59 -5.31 0.04
N VAL A 80 -12.81 -4.29 -0.33
CA VAL A 80 -13.29 -2.90 -0.39
C VAL A 80 -14.42 -2.74 -1.40
N THR A 81 -14.27 -3.34 -2.58
CA THR A 81 -15.30 -3.24 -3.64
C THR A 81 -16.58 -3.97 -3.22
N ASN A 82 -16.45 -5.16 -2.62
CA ASN A 82 -17.59 -5.89 -2.08
C ASN A 82 -18.28 -5.15 -0.93
N MET A 83 -17.53 -4.44 -0.08
CA MET A 83 -18.09 -3.61 0.99
C MET A 83 -18.95 -2.47 0.42
N VAL A 84 -18.44 -1.72 -0.56
CA VAL A 84 -19.20 -0.64 -1.21
C VAL A 84 -20.46 -1.18 -1.89
N MET A 85 -20.33 -2.30 -2.61
CA MET A 85 -21.49 -2.95 -3.24
C MET A 85 -22.52 -3.43 -2.20
N ALA A 86 -22.06 -4.01 -1.08
CA ALA A 86 -22.93 -4.45 -0.01
C ALA A 86 -23.68 -3.28 0.63
N GLN A 87 -22.99 -2.16 0.86
CA GLN A 87 -23.57 -0.94 1.42
C GLN A 87 -24.67 -0.36 0.52
N ILE A 88 -24.38 -0.21 -0.78
CA ILE A 88 -25.36 0.29 -1.76
C ILE A 88 -26.54 -0.68 -1.86
N ARG A 89 -26.27 -1.99 -2.01
CA ARG A 89 -27.33 -3.00 -2.08
C ARG A 89 -28.19 -3.00 -0.82
N LYS A 90 -27.62 -2.85 0.37
CA LYS A 90 -28.38 -2.80 1.61
C LYS A 90 -29.26 -1.56 1.71
N ALA A 91 -28.81 -0.44 1.15
CA ALA A 91 -29.56 0.80 1.07
C ALA A 91 -30.70 0.77 0.05
N THR A 92 -30.50 0.09 -1.09
CA THR A 92 -31.46 0.10 -2.22
C THR A 92 -32.30 -1.16 -2.32
N ALA A 93 -31.97 -2.22 -1.57
CA ALA A 93 -32.75 -3.46 -1.57
C ALA A 93 -34.19 -3.21 -1.12
N GLU A 94 -35.11 -3.93 -1.73
CA GLU A 94 -36.51 -3.87 -1.36
C GLU A 94 -36.69 -4.42 0.06
N GLN A 95 -36.82 -3.53 1.04
CA GLN A 95 -37.05 -3.90 2.42
C GLN A 95 -38.55 -4.13 2.64
N THR A 96 -39.08 -5.27 2.25
CA THR A 96 -40.48 -5.62 2.56
C THR A 96 -40.54 -6.32 3.91
N GLN A 97 -40.83 -5.55 4.96
CA GLN A 97 -41.42 -6.11 6.18
C GLN A 97 -42.94 -6.01 6.04
N GLU A 98 -43.69 -6.96 6.59
CA GLU A 98 -45.15 -7.01 6.48
C GLU A 98 -45.79 -5.64 6.83
N GLY A 99 -46.41 -4.99 5.84
CA GLY A 99 -47.02 -3.65 5.97
C GLY A 99 -46.08 -2.44 5.94
N LYS A 100 -44.75 -2.62 5.78
CA LYS A 100 -43.77 -1.54 5.61
C LYS A 100 -43.16 -1.57 4.21
N ARG A 101 -43.22 -0.43 3.53
CA ARG A 101 -42.52 -0.19 2.26
C ARG A 101 -41.47 0.87 2.50
N TYR A 102 -40.29 0.66 1.95
CA TYR A 102 -39.22 1.64 1.98
C TYR A 102 -38.96 2.16 0.57
N THR A 103 -38.83 3.47 0.44
CA THR A 103 -38.23 4.11 -0.74
C THR A 103 -36.86 4.66 -0.35
N TRP A 104 -36.03 5.04 -1.30
CA TRP A 104 -34.71 5.59 -1.02
C TRP A 104 -34.43 6.82 -1.87
N ALA A 105 -33.59 7.71 -1.35
CA ALA A 105 -33.03 8.83 -2.10
C ALA A 105 -31.52 8.89 -1.85
N SER A 106 -30.77 9.13 -2.91
CA SER A 106 -29.32 9.37 -2.83
C SER A 106 -29.06 10.84 -2.55
N GLN A 107 -28.22 11.11 -1.57
CA GLN A 107 -27.63 12.41 -1.27
C GLN A 107 -26.11 12.30 -1.43
N PRO A 108 -25.38 13.40 -1.70
CA PRO A 108 -23.93 13.38 -1.59
C PRO A 108 -23.50 12.85 -0.21
N GLY A 109 -22.68 11.80 -0.20
CA GLY A 109 -22.16 11.19 1.03
C GLY A 109 -23.08 10.19 1.74
N ALA A 110 -24.36 10.04 1.39
CA ALA A 110 -25.25 9.05 2.02
C ALA A 110 -26.46 8.65 1.15
N ILE A 111 -26.98 7.43 1.37
CA ILE A 111 -28.30 7.02 0.87
C ILE A 111 -29.26 6.96 2.06
N THR A 112 -30.36 7.69 1.97
CA THR A 112 -31.39 7.73 3.01
C THR A 112 -32.58 6.89 2.56
N THR A 113 -33.05 5.99 3.43
CA THR A 113 -34.28 5.21 3.20
C THR A 113 -35.45 5.81 3.98
N PHE A 114 -36.61 5.88 3.32
CA PHE A 114 -37.84 6.44 3.86
C PHE A 114 -38.91 5.36 3.97
N SER A 115 -39.49 5.23 5.16
CA SER A 115 -40.64 4.38 5.47
C SER A 115 -41.93 5.01 4.95
N ASN A 116 -42.91 4.18 4.57
CA ASN A 116 -44.27 4.60 4.25
C ASN A 116 -45.15 4.85 5.49
N ARG A 117 -44.58 4.80 6.70
CA ARG A 117 -45.28 5.03 7.98
C ARG A 117 -44.57 6.17 8.73
N GLY A 118 -45.11 7.36 8.61
CA GLY A 118 -44.64 8.60 9.23
C GLY A 118 -45.46 9.77 8.71
N THR A 119 -45.56 10.84 9.49
CA THR A 119 -46.23 12.09 9.08
C THR A 119 -45.22 13.17 8.72
N ASP A 120 -44.06 13.13 9.37
CA ASP A 120 -43.01 14.15 9.27
C ASP A 120 -41.71 13.53 8.77
N TYR A 121 -40.84 14.34 8.20
CA TYR A 121 -39.58 13.90 7.60
C TYR A 121 -38.75 13.02 8.56
N ASP A 122 -38.61 13.42 9.82
CA ASP A 122 -37.84 12.68 10.84
C ASP A 122 -38.41 11.29 11.12
N THR A 123 -39.74 11.15 11.04
CA THR A 123 -40.44 9.88 11.26
C THR A 123 -40.46 9.00 10.02
N LEU A 124 -40.35 9.62 8.83
CA LEU A 124 -40.26 8.94 7.55
C LEU A 124 -38.84 8.43 7.31
N ALA A 125 -37.81 9.18 7.68
CA ALA A 125 -36.41 8.79 7.53
C ALA A 125 -36.06 7.61 8.44
N ALA A 126 -35.97 6.41 7.86
CA ALA A 126 -35.76 5.19 8.59
C ALA A 126 -34.27 4.94 8.86
N LYS A 127 -33.44 4.97 7.82
CA LYS A 127 -32.01 4.67 7.91
C LYS A 127 -31.19 5.54 6.97
N LYS A 128 -29.96 5.86 7.39
CA LYS A 128 -28.94 6.52 6.56
C LYS A 128 -27.76 5.57 6.38
N TYR A 129 -27.39 5.33 5.13
CA TYR A 129 -26.26 4.51 4.73
C TYR A 129 -25.16 5.43 4.23
N LYS A 130 -24.04 5.53 4.97
CA LYS A 130 -22.91 6.40 4.61
C LYS A 130 -22.22 5.86 3.36
N LEU A 131 -21.81 6.75 2.47
CA LEU A 131 -21.03 6.47 1.25
C LEU A 131 -19.55 6.84 1.40
N TYR A 132 -19.15 7.20 2.61
CA TYR A 132 -17.78 7.44 3.03
C TYR A 132 -17.44 6.52 4.20
N SER A 133 -16.16 6.31 4.46
CA SER A 133 -15.68 5.49 5.57
C SER A 133 -15.90 6.15 6.92
N SER A 134 -16.52 5.41 7.83
CA SER A 134 -16.79 5.77 9.22
C SER A 134 -16.82 4.51 10.07
N ALA A 135 -16.56 4.63 11.37
CA ALA A 135 -16.70 3.56 12.36
C ALA A 135 -18.09 2.89 12.32
N ARG A 136 -19.13 3.67 12.03
CA ARG A 136 -20.49 3.18 11.78
C ARG A 136 -20.94 3.62 10.40
N MET A 137 -21.06 2.65 9.49
CA MET A 137 -21.50 2.90 8.11
C MET A 137 -23.04 3.05 8.00
N GLU A 138 -23.78 2.75 9.06
CA GLU A 138 -25.24 2.82 9.10
C GLU A 138 -25.70 3.56 10.34
N GLU A 139 -26.63 4.48 10.14
CA GLU A 139 -27.26 5.23 11.23
C GLU A 139 -28.78 5.09 11.15
N GLN A 140 -29.41 5.10 12.32
CA GLN A 140 -30.86 5.26 12.44
C GLN A 140 -31.16 6.75 12.59
N SER A 141 -32.27 7.25 12.03
CA SER A 141 -32.70 8.66 12.18
C SER A 141 -31.78 9.70 11.48
N GLU A 142 -32.22 10.96 11.44
CA GLU A 142 -31.56 12.10 10.80
C GLU A 142 -30.26 12.51 11.49
N TYR A 143 -30.15 12.29 12.80
CA TYR A 143 -29.00 12.66 13.61
C TYR A 143 -28.00 11.51 13.65
N ASN A 144 -26.76 11.78 13.19
CA ASN A 144 -25.48 11.08 13.48
C ASN A 144 -24.41 11.30 12.39
N LEU A 145 -24.69 12.09 11.33
CA LEU A 145 -23.64 12.43 10.35
C LEU A 145 -22.78 13.61 10.78
N VAL A 146 -23.32 14.51 11.61
CA VAL A 146 -22.59 15.70 12.07
C VAL A 146 -21.46 15.33 13.03
N ASP A 147 -21.66 14.27 13.83
CA ASP A 147 -20.69 13.79 14.83
C ASP A 147 -19.60 12.88 14.24
N ASP A 148 -19.63 12.62 12.94
CA ASP A 148 -18.57 11.85 12.26
C ASP A 148 -17.26 12.63 12.18
N VAL A 149 -17.34 13.96 12.24
CA VAL A 149 -16.20 14.87 12.21
C VAL A 149 -16.03 15.50 13.58
N VAL A 150 -14.84 15.35 14.14
CA VAL A 150 -14.43 15.96 15.41
C VAL A 150 -13.71 17.28 15.16
N GLU A 151 -13.75 18.20 16.12
CA GLU A 151 -13.12 19.53 16.00
C GLU A 151 -11.60 19.47 15.81
N ASP A 152 -10.95 18.37 16.19
CA ASP A 152 -9.50 18.15 16.11
C ASP A 152 -9.10 17.12 15.04
N TRP A 153 -9.98 16.84 14.06
CA TRP A 153 -9.73 15.80 13.05
C TRP A 153 -8.40 16.01 12.30
N ALA A 154 -8.04 17.26 12.03
CA ALA A 154 -6.84 17.63 11.29
C ALA A 154 -5.54 17.32 12.07
N GLU A 155 -5.63 17.21 13.39
CA GLU A 155 -4.50 16.86 14.27
C GLU A 155 -4.32 15.34 14.40
N ARG A 156 -5.25 14.54 13.85
CA ARG A 156 -5.27 13.08 13.94
C ARG A 156 -5.13 12.42 12.56
N PRO A 157 -3.96 12.52 11.90
CA PRO A 157 -3.75 11.98 10.54
C PRO A 157 -3.83 10.45 10.48
N ALA A 158 -3.64 9.76 11.62
CA ALA A 158 -3.88 8.32 11.71
C ALA A 158 -5.37 7.99 11.74
N HIS A 159 -6.25 8.87 12.21
CA HIS A 159 -7.69 8.60 12.21
C HIS A 159 -8.37 9.09 10.95
N TYR A 160 -8.00 10.29 10.49
CA TYR A 160 -8.74 11.02 9.49
C TYR A 160 -7.88 11.34 8.27
N VAL A 161 -8.55 11.39 7.13
CA VAL A 161 -7.99 11.86 5.86
C VAL A 161 -8.97 12.79 5.17
N ASP A 162 -8.44 13.86 4.58
CA ASP A 162 -9.19 14.77 3.73
C ASP A 162 -9.27 14.23 2.30
N LEU A 163 -10.43 13.73 1.91
CA LEU A 163 -10.67 13.23 0.56
C LEU A 163 -10.74 14.32 -0.51
N ASN A 164 -10.96 15.57 -0.10
CA ASN A 164 -11.03 16.71 -1.01
C ASN A 164 -9.76 17.56 -1.00
N SER A 165 -8.68 17.05 -0.41
CA SER A 165 -7.40 17.75 -0.38
C SER A 165 -6.94 18.06 -1.82
N PRO A 166 -6.60 19.33 -2.14
CA PRO A 166 -6.34 19.71 -3.51
C PRO A 166 -4.96 19.25 -3.99
N LEU A 167 -4.88 18.85 -5.26
CA LEU A 167 -3.63 18.63 -5.96
C LEU A 167 -3.17 19.94 -6.60
N TYR A 168 -1.95 20.36 -6.33
CA TYR A 168 -1.33 21.52 -6.99
C TYR A 168 -0.65 21.09 -8.29
N SER A 169 -1.01 21.74 -9.41
CA SER A 169 -0.35 21.57 -10.70
C SER A 169 0.61 22.73 -10.92
N GLU A 170 1.93 22.46 -10.88
CA GLU A 170 2.95 23.47 -11.18
C GLU A 170 2.84 23.99 -12.62
N ARG A 171 2.41 23.14 -13.56
CA ARG A 171 2.27 23.49 -14.98
C ARG A 171 1.19 24.54 -15.21
N GLU A 172 0.05 24.38 -14.56
CA GLU A 172 -1.12 25.25 -14.74
C GLU A 172 -1.20 26.31 -13.65
N ASN A 173 -0.37 26.22 -12.62
CA ASN A 173 -0.40 27.05 -11.42
C ASN A 173 -1.79 27.08 -10.76
N GLU A 174 -2.46 25.92 -10.74
CA GLU A 174 -3.84 25.76 -10.28
C GLU A 174 -3.99 24.60 -9.29
N LEU A 175 -5.04 24.68 -8.48
CA LEU A 175 -5.43 23.63 -7.53
C LEU A 175 -6.61 22.84 -8.12
N TYR A 176 -6.49 21.53 -8.11
CA TYR A 176 -7.55 20.61 -8.52
C TYR A 176 -8.11 19.88 -7.31
N PHE A 177 -9.41 20.01 -7.10
CA PHE A 177 -10.12 19.34 -6.02
C PHE A 177 -10.73 18.02 -6.55
N PRO A 178 -10.43 16.86 -5.92
CA PRO A 178 -10.87 15.57 -6.44
C PRO A 178 -12.39 15.36 -6.43
N ILE A 179 -13.11 15.95 -5.47
CA ILE A 179 -14.54 15.71 -5.27
C ILE A 179 -15.36 16.96 -5.56
N VAL A 180 -15.02 18.09 -4.91
CA VAL A 180 -15.78 19.34 -5.06
C VAL A 180 -14.85 20.54 -5.05
N ASP A 181 -15.01 21.41 -6.04
CA ASP A 181 -14.28 22.68 -6.09
C ASP A 181 -15.00 23.73 -5.21
N PRO A 182 -14.39 24.18 -4.09
CA PRO A 182 -14.99 25.21 -3.24
C PRO A 182 -15.23 26.53 -3.97
N ARG A 183 -14.51 26.78 -5.08
CA ARG A 183 -14.62 28.00 -5.92
C ARG A 183 -15.94 28.11 -6.67
N ALA A 184 -16.76 27.06 -6.66
CA ALA A 184 -18.15 27.13 -7.08
C ALA A 184 -18.98 28.13 -6.23
N ARG A 185 -18.51 28.43 -5.01
CA ARG A 185 -19.00 29.55 -4.19
C ARG A 185 -18.01 30.73 -4.33
N ARG A 186 -18.36 31.73 -5.13
CA ARG A 186 -17.50 32.91 -5.37
C ARG A 186 -17.69 34.02 -4.34
N SER A 187 -18.81 34.04 -3.63
CA SER A 187 -19.14 35.09 -2.68
C SER A 187 -19.80 34.53 -1.43
N SER A 188 -19.54 35.17 -0.28
CA SER A 188 -20.23 34.91 0.98
C SER A 188 -21.73 35.22 0.91
N ASN A 189 -22.14 36.10 -0.01
CA ASN A 189 -23.56 36.36 -0.28
C ASN A 189 -24.17 35.22 -1.11
N ASN A 190 -25.05 34.42 -0.49
CA ASN A 190 -25.75 33.29 -1.14
C ASN A 190 -26.60 33.69 -2.35
N THR A 191 -26.99 34.97 -2.48
CA THR A 191 -27.79 35.47 -3.61
C THR A 191 -26.96 35.99 -4.77
N ASN A 192 -25.62 35.91 -4.68
CA ASN A 192 -24.75 36.34 -5.75
C ASN A 192 -24.93 35.42 -6.98
N ARG A 193 -25.19 36.02 -8.15
CA ARG A 193 -25.40 35.31 -9.42
C ARG A 193 -24.17 34.55 -9.91
N ASP A 194 -22.99 34.88 -9.37
CA ASP A 194 -21.73 34.22 -9.67
C ASP A 194 -21.52 32.93 -8.88
N ASN A 195 -22.35 32.67 -7.85
CA ASN A 195 -22.35 31.40 -7.15
C ASN A 195 -23.12 30.36 -7.98
N VAL A 196 -22.64 29.12 -7.97
CA VAL A 196 -23.41 28.00 -8.53
C VAL A 196 -24.69 27.82 -7.71
N GLU A 197 -25.83 27.83 -8.40
CA GLU A 197 -27.14 27.70 -7.77
C GLU A 197 -27.24 26.37 -7.01
N GLY A 198 -27.76 26.44 -5.78
CA GLY A 198 -27.90 25.27 -4.90
C GLY A 198 -26.61 24.80 -4.22
N PHE A 199 -25.45 25.40 -4.52
CA PHE A 199 -24.19 25.08 -3.85
C PHE A 199 -23.84 26.09 -2.75
N ASN A 200 -23.70 25.61 -1.52
CA ASN A 200 -23.26 26.41 -0.39
C ASN A 200 -22.54 25.52 0.65
N TYR A 201 -21.57 26.09 1.35
CA TYR A 201 -20.90 25.48 2.50
C TYR A 201 -20.57 26.56 3.54
N THR A 202 -20.46 26.12 4.79
CA THR A 202 -20.18 26.96 5.96
C THR A 202 -19.02 26.35 6.75
N GLN A 203 -18.36 27.17 7.57
CA GLN A 203 -17.31 26.69 8.48
C GLN A 203 -17.88 25.95 9.70
N THR A 204 -19.17 26.12 9.96
CA THR A 204 -19.87 25.48 11.08
C THR A 204 -20.83 24.42 10.58
N THR A 205 -20.92 23.32 11.30
CA THR A 205 -21.96 22.32 11.13
C THR A 205 -23.33 22.87 11.53
N SER A 206 -24.40 22.11 11.29
CA SER A 206 -25.76 22.46 11.76
C SER A 206 -25.87 22.53 13.29
N THR A 207 -24.96 21.91 14.03
CA THR A 207 -24.89 21.94 15.50
C THR A 207 -24.02 23.09 16.04
N GLY A 208 -23.38 23.87 15.17
CA GLY A 208 -22.53 25.01 15.54
C GLY A 208 -21.06 24.66 15.76
N THR A 209 -20.67 23.40 15.60
CA THR A 209 -19.27 22.93 15.68
C THR A 209 -18.46 23.49 14.51
N GLN A 210 -17.30 24.09 14.77
CA GLN A 210 -16.41 24.59 13.72
C GLN A 210 -15.59 23.44 13.14
N ILE A 211 -15.56 23.34 11.81
CA ILE A 211 -14.75 22.35 11.11
C ILE A 211 -13.41 22.99 10.69
N PRO A 212 -12.26 22.49 11.18
CA PRO A 212 -10.95 22.97 10.77
C PRO A 212 -10.72 22.88 9.26
N GLY A 213 -9.97 23.84 8.73
CA GLY A 213 -9.49 23.83 7.35
C GLY A 213 -10.49 24.30 6.28
N ILE A 214 -11.72 24.66 6.66
CA ILE A 214 -12.68 25.29 5.73
C ILE A 214 -12.31 26.76 5.54
N GLU A 215 -11.96 27.14 4.32
CA GLU A 215 -11.67 28.52 3.92
C GLU A 215 -12.78 29.03 3.03
N LEU A 216 -13.54 30.01 3.54
CA LEU A 216 -14.68 30.62 2.85
C LEU A 216 -14.22 31.53 1.70
N PRO A 217 -15.16 31.96 0.83
CA PRO A 217 -14.85 32.89 -0.24
C PRO A 217 -14.26 34.21 0.27
N GLY A 218 -13.05 34.51 -0.16
CA GLY A 218 -12.31 35.74 0.13
C GLY A 218 -11.78 36.43 -1.12
N SER A 219 -10.77 37.28 -0.95
CA SER A 219 -10.12 38.02 -2.03
C SER A 219 -9.32 37.13 -2.99
N ASP A 220 -8.77 36.02 -2.50
CA ASP A 220 -8.07 35.03 -3.31
C ASP A 220 -8.87 33.72 -3.39
N PRO A 221 -9.49 33.40 -4.54
CA PRO A 221 -10.18 32.12 -4.76
C PRO A 221 -9.26 30.90 -4.59
N LYS A 222 -7.94 31.06 -4.72
CA LYS A 222 -6.97 29.97 -4.54
C LYS A 222 -6.79 29.58 -3.08
N LEU A 223 -7.21 30.40 -2.13
CA LEU A 223 -7.17 30.08 -0.71
C LEU A 223 -8.41 29.30 -0.25
N GLN A 224 -9.50 29.28 -1.02
CA GLN A 224 -10.71 28.57 -0.62
C GLN A 224 -10.48 27.07 -0.45
N ARG A 225 -11.07 26.48 0.59
CA ARG A 225 -10.89 25.09 0.99
C ARG A 225 -12.20 24.55 1.52
N LEU A 226 -12.54 23.33 1.10
CA LEU A 226 -13.66 22.57 1.64
C LEU A 226 -13.16 21.15 1.93
N PRO A 227 -12.43 20.94 3.05
CA PRO A 227 -12.01 19.61 3.46
C PRO A 227 -13.22 18.69 3.67
N MET A 228 -13.07 17.43 3.28
CA MET A 228 -14.01 16.36 3.55
C MET A 228 -13.31 15.27 4.37
N PRO A 229 -13.26 15.45 5.70
CA PRO A 229 -12.62 14.48 6.58
C PRO A 229 -13.41 13.18 6.65
N THR A 230 -12.70 12.07 6.50
CA THR A 230 -13.25 10.71 6.57
C THR A 230 -12.33 9.84 7.41
N GLN A 231 -12.88 8.80 8.03
CA GLN A 231 -12.09 7.93 8.92
C GLN A 231 -11.39 6.83 8.11
N TRP A 232 -10.18 6.46 8.51
CA TRP A 232 -9.52 5.28 7.98
C TRP A 232 -10.20 4.00 8.46
N LEU A 233 -10.38 3.06 7.52
CA LEU A 233 -10.72 1.67 7.83
C LEU A 233 -9.46 0.83 7.64
N TYR A 234 -9.16 0.03 8.65
CA TYR A 234 -8.00 -0.84 8.70
C TYR A 234 -8.42 -2.28 8.45
N ILE A 235 -7.56 -3.04 7.79
CA ILE A 235 -7.69 -4.49 7.70
C ILE A 235 -6.49 -5.09 8.40
N LEU A 236 -6.75 -5.88 9.43
CA LEU A 236 -5.75 -6.52 10.28
C LEU A 236 -5.19 -7.77 9.59
N GLU A 237 -4.08 -8.30 10.11
CA GLU A 237 -3.43 -9.50 9.55
C GLU A 237 -4.34 -10.73 9.55
N ASP A 238 -5.30 -10.80 10.47
CA ASP A 238 -6.30 -11.86 10.55
C ASP A 238 -7.45 -11.70 9.52
N GLY A 239 -7.40 -10.65 8.69
CA GLY A 239 -8.40 -10.34 7.67
C GLY A 239 -9.66 -9.65 8.22
N THR A 240 -9.70 -9.34 9.51
CA THR A 240 -10.79 -8.57 10.09
C THR A 240 -10.63 -7.08 9.79
N MET A 241 -11.75 -6.37 9.71
CA MET A 241 -11.77 -4.93 9.52
C MET A 241 -11.93 -4.23 10.87
N GLY A 242 -11.16 -3.17 11.09
CA GLY A 242 -11.23 -2.33 12.27
C GLY A 242 -11.20 -0.85 11.92
N TYR A 243 -11.49 -0.04 12.92
CA TYR A 243 -11.27 1.41 12.92
C TYR A 243 -10.57 1.76 14.22
N LEU A 244 -9.91 2.90 14.27
CA LEU A 244 -9.29 3.37 15.51
C LEU A 244 -10.34 4.06 16.39
N ASP A 245 -10.41 3.68 17.66
CA ASP A 245 -11.36 4.26 18.62
C ASP A 245 -10.96 5.68 19.02
N LYS A 246 -11.93 6.55 19.34
CA LYS A 246 -11.76 8.01 19.55
C LYS A 246 -10.70 8.42 20.59
N GLU A 247 -10.22 7.48 21.40
CA GLU A 247 -9.19 7.68 22.44
C GLU A 247 -7.76 7.32 22.00
N ASN A 248 -7.58 6.67 20.85
CA ASN A 248 -6.26 6.34 20.26
C ASN A 248 -5.87 7.29 19.13
#